data_AF-A0A7X7K2M9-F1
#
_entry.id   AF-A0A7X7K2M9-F1
#
_cell.length_a   1.000
_cell.length_b   1.000
_cell.length_c   1.000
_cell.angle_alpha   90.00
_cell.angle_beta   90.00
_cell.angle_gamma   90.00
#
_symmetry.space_group_name_H-M   'P 1'
#
loop_
_entity.id
_entity.type
_entity.pdbx_description
1 polymer ?
#
loop_
_entity_poly.entity_id
_entity_poly.type
_entity_poly.pdbx_seq_one_letter_code
_entity_poly.pdbx_strand_id
1 'polypeptide(L)'
;MDGELAAALAVLRASLERCEWSSFYEDQARQEVNMPFIPDKLELRAQEVPYFEDSQQRDIPGRATHKTVAQLQREVITMLARLGAGSVQFVPGIHNGPRKRHGYQILFWYSGIQGRVDCAALPLRSETAGKKDRALAQALYLLRDELQAMVHSAVYKPGAVPLVPYLIGPGGKTVTEWLIESQDVPQLAART
;
A
#
# COMPACT_ATOMS: atom_id res chain seq x y z
N MET A 1 -82.43 11.29 -29.68
CA MET A 1 -81.15 10.60 -29.93
C MET A 1 -80.02 11.21 -29.08
N ASP A 2 -80.33 11.79 -27.91
CA ASP A 2 -79.35 12.61 -27.15
C ASP A 2 -78.87 11.94 -25.85
N GLY A 3 -79.41 10.76 -25.51
CA GLY A 3 -79.05 10.03 -24.28
C GLY A 3 -77.79 9.15 -24.41
N GLU A 4 -77.55 8.55 -25.59
CA GLU A 4 -76.43 7.63 -25.79
C GLU A 4 -75.07 8.34 -25.90
N LEU A 5 -75.05 9.54 -26.49
CA LEU A 5 -73.81 10.32 -26.60
C LEU A 5 -73.33 10.82 -25.22
N ALA A 6 -74.26 11.17 -24.33
CA ALA A 6 -73.95 11.58 -22.97
C ALA A 6 -73.41 10.42 -22.12
N ALA A 7 -73.96 9.21 -22.31
CA ALA A 7 -73.45 8.01 -21.64
C ALA A 7 -72.05 7.62 -22.14
N ALA A 8 -71.80 7.69 -23.45
CA ALA A 8 -70.48 7.41 -24.02
C ALA A 8 -69.40 8.40 -23.56
N LEU A 9 -69.74 9.69 -23.47
CA LEU A 9 -68.84 10.72 -22.94
C LEU A 9 -68.56 10.55 -21.44
N ALA A 10 -69.55 10.13 -20.65
CA ALA A 10 -69.36 9.84 -19.22
C ALA A 10 -68.42 8.65 -19.00
N VAL A 11 -68.53 7.59 -19.81
CA VAL A 11 -67.63 6.42 -19.75
C VAL A 11 -66.20 6.78 -20.17
N LEU A 12 -66.03 7.61 -21.20
CA LEU A 12 -64.72 8.10 -21.62
C LEU A 12 -64.07 9.02 -20.57
N ARG A 13 -64.85 9.89 -19.91
CA ARG A 13 -64.35 10.72 -18.80
C ARG A 13 -63.93 9.87 -17.59
N ALA A 14 -64.75 8.89 -17.22
CA ALA A 14 -64.43 7.97 -16.13
C ALA A 14 -63.23 7.05 -16.44
N SER A 15 -62.94 6.80 -17.72
CA SER A 15 -61.76 6.03 -18.15
C SER A 15 -60.48 6.86 -18.19
N LEU A 16 -60.58 8.17 -18.44
CA LEU A 16 -59.42 9.09 -18.42
C LEU A 16 -59.02 9.49 -16.99
N GLU A 17 -59.96 9.52 -16.05
CA GLU A 17 -59.68 9.79 -14.62
C GLU A 17 -59.08 8.59 -13.87
N ARG A 18 -59.05 7.38 -14.45
CA ARG A 18 -58.43 6.17 -13.86
C ARG A 18 -57.00 5.90 -14.35
N CYS A 19 -56.35 6.88 -14.96
CA CYS A 19 -54.92 6.83 -15.28
C CYS A 19 -54.06 7.38 -14.12
N GLU A 20 -54.32 6.97 -12.88
CA GLU A 20 -53.41 7.17 -11.74
C GLU A 20 -52.34 6.08 -11.69
N TRP A 21 -51.68 5.82 -12.83
CA TRP A 21 -50.53 4.90 -12.90
C TRP A 21 -49.19 5.62 -13.10
N SER A 22 -49.17 6.96 -13.16
CA SER A 22 -47.91 7.73 -13.27
C SER A 22 -47.29 8.14 -11.93
N SER A 23 -48.08 8.27 -10.85
CA SER A 23 -47.53 8.69 -9.54
C SER A 23 -46.80 7.58 -8.79
N PHE A 24 -47.12 6.31 -9.06
CA PHE A 24 -46.47 5.18 -8.40
C PHE A 24 -44.99 5.00 -8.83
N TYR A 25 -44.64 5.45 -10.04
CA TYR A 25 -43.25 5.42 -10.53
C TYR A 25 -42.45 6.70 -10.30
N GLU A 26 -43.10 7.83 -9.97
CA GLU A 26 -42.40 9.09 -9.68
C GLU A 26 -41.99 9.23 -8.20
N ASP A 27 -42.68 8.57 -7.26
CA ASP A 27 -42.34 8.66 -5.83
C ASP A 27 -41.24 7.68 -5.37
N GLN A 28 -40.92 6.64 -6.17
CA GLN A 28 -39.75 5.78 -5.89
C GLN A 28 -38.42 6.37 -6.38
N ALA A 29 -38.44 7.47 -7.13
CA ALA A 29 -37.25 8.10 -7.68
C ALA A 29 -36.65 9.20 -6.77
N ARG A 30 -37.16 9.41 -5.55
CA ARG A 30 -36.73 10.49 -4.64
C ARG A 30 -36.36 10.07 -3.23
N GLN A 31 -35.82 8.87 -3.07
CA GLN A 31 -34.88 8.61 -1.99
C GLN A 31 -33.63 7.99 -2.57
N GLU A 32 -32.80 8.83 -3.22
CA GLU A 32 -31.36 8.62 -3.09
C GLU A 32 -31.08 8.69 -1.59
N VAL A 33 -31.10 7.52 -0.94
CA VAL A 33 -30.48 7.33 0.35
C VAL A 33 -29.00 7.56 0.08
N ASN A 34 -28.59 8.83 0.12
CA ASN A 34 -27.21 9.23 0.21
C ASN A 34 -26.74 8.69 1.57
N MET A 35 -26.34 7.43 1.59
CA MET A 35 -25.60 6.86 2.70
C MET A 35 -24.23 7.51 2.58
N PRO A 36 -23.90 8.54 3.39
CA PRO A 36 -22.57 9.09 3.33
C PRO A 36 -21.62 7.93 3.63
N PHE A 37 -20.82 7.55 2.63
CA PHE A 37 -19.70 6.65 2.86
C PHE A 37 -18.75 7.42 3.77
N ILE A 38 -18.84 7.15 5.06
CA ILE A 38 -17.89 7.62 6.05
C ILE A 38 -16.80 6.55 6.04
N PRO A 39 -15.66 6.77 5.35
CA PRO A 39 -14.56 5.81 5.42
C PRO A 39 -14.15 5.68 6.88
N ASP A 40 -13.98 4.44 7.34
CA ASP A 40 -13.37 4.21 8.63
C ASP A 40 -12.05 4.99 8.69
N LYS A 41 -11.84 5.72 9.78
CA LYS A 41 -10.54 6.34 10.03
C LYS A 41 -9.54 5.19 10.14
N LEU A 42 -8.65 5.09 9.15
CA LEU A 42 -7.51 4.18 9.19
C LEU A 42 -6.61 4.60 10.34
N GLU A 43 -6.86 4.06 11.53
CA GLU A 43 -5.91 4.14 12.63
C GLU A 43 -4.69 3.32 12.23
N LEU A 44 -3.58 4.00 11.94
CA LEU A 44 -2.26 3.38 11.77
C LEU A 44 -1.83 2.78 13.11
N ARG A 45 -2.35 1.58 13.43
CA ARG A 45 -1.92 0.84 14.62
C ARG A 45 -0.47 0.41 14.39
N ALA A 46 0.44 0.95 15.20
CA ALA A 46 1.82 0.48 15.24
C ALA A 46 1.80 -1.02 15.57
N GLN A 47 2.12 -1.85 14.58
CA GLN A 47 2.16 -3.30 14.77
C GLN A 47 3.26 -3.65 15.77
N GLU A 48 2.94 -4.43 16.80
CA GLU A 48 3.94 -4.86 17.77
C GLU A 48 4.98 -5.76 17.08
N VAL A 49 6.24 -5.31 17.07
CA VAL A 49 7.36 -6.06 16.46
C VAL A 49 7.92 -7.06 17.48
N PRO A 50 7.87 -8.38 17.23
CA PRO A 50 8.36 -9.38 18.17
C PRO A 50 9.89 -9.34 18.28
N TYR A 51 10.42 -9.89 19.37
CA TYR A 51 11.86 -10.09 19.50
C TYR A 51 12.35 -11.18 18.53
N PHE A 52 13.60 -11.06 18.09
CA PHE A 52 14.26 -12.07 17.25
C PHE A 52 14.24 -13.46 17.87
N GLU A 53 14.36 -13.55 19.19
CA GLU A 53 14.29 -14.84 19.89
C GLU A 53 12.92 -15.52 19.75
N ASP A 54 11.86 -14.72 19.65
CA ASP A 54 10.46 -15.17 19.62
C ASP A 54 9.96 -15.42 18.17
N SER A 55 10.71 -14.96 17.15
CA SER A 55 10.32 -15.11 15.75
C SER A 55 10.47 -16.55 15.26
N GLN A 56 9.54 -17.45 15.59
CA GLN A 56 9.59 -18.81 15.05
C GLN A 56 9.45 -18.76 13.51
N GLN A 57 10.08 -19.70 12.80
CA GLN A 57 10.12 -19.71 11.31
C GLN A 57 8.72 -19.66 10.66
N ARG A 58 7.66 -20.03 11.38
CA ARG A 58 6.28 -20.03 10.88
C ARG A 58 5.70 -18.63 10.72
N ASP A 59 6.09 -17.68 11.57
CA ASP A 59 5.45 -16.37 11.62
C ASP A 59 6.24 -15.30 10.86
N ILE A 60 7.58 -15.39 10.87
CA ILE A 60 8.47 -14.47 10.14
C ILE A 60 9.53 -15.30 9.39
N PRO A 61 9.52 -15.29 8.05
CA PRO A 61 10.47 -16.07 7.27
C PRO A 61 11.92 -15.60 7.46
N GLY A 62 12.87 -16.40 6.99
CA GLY A 62 14.29 -16.04 6.97
C GLY A 62 15.10 -16.41 8.22
N ARG A 63 14.48 -16.80 9.34
CA ARG A 63 15.24 -17.29 10.53
C ARG A 63 16.08 -18.55 10.24
N ALA A 64 15.64 -19.36 9.27
CA ALA A 64 16.34 -20.56 8.80
C ALA A 64 17.56 -20.26 7.93
N THR A 65 17.78 -19.00 7.51
CA THR A 65 18.80 -18.72 6.52
C THR A 65 20.19 -19.07 7.05
N HIS A 66 20.94 -19.81 6.25
CA HIS A 66 22.36 -20.09 6.50
C HIS A 66 23.28 -19.11 5.76
N LYS A 67 22.70 -18.15 5.03
CA LYS A 67 23.46 -17.14 4.30
C LYS A 67 24.06 -16.14 5.27
N THR A 68 25.29 -15.71 4.98
CA THR A 68 25.94 -14.64 5.73
C THR A 68 25.34 -13.28 5.34
N VAL A 69 25.48 -12.30 6.23
CA VAL A 69 25.10 -10.90 5.96
C VAL A 69 25.73 -10.41 4.64
N ALA A 70 27.02 -10.69 4.41
CA ALA A 70 27.72 -10.29 3.19
C ALA A 70 27.19 -10.99 1.91
N GLN A 71 26.73 -12.24 1.99
CA GLN A 71 26.05 -12.89 0.86
C GLN A 71 24.72 -12.20 0.56
N LEU A 72 23.93 -11.92 1.58
CA LEU A 72 22.63 -11.27 1.43
C LEU A 72 22.73 -9.83 0.95
N GLN A 73 23.72 -9.05 1.41
CA GLN A 73 24.00 -7.72 0.89
C GLN A 73 24.28 -7.75 -0.63
N ARG A 74 25.08 -8.72 -1.10
CA ARG A 74 25.34 -8.89 -2.54
C ARG A 74 24.09 -9.25 -3.33
N GLU A 75 23.21 -10.08 -2.76
CA GLU A 75 21.93 -10.41 -3.40
C GLU A 75 21.00 -9.20 -3.46
N VAL A 76 20.91 -8.40 -2.39
CA VAL A 76 20.17 -7.14 -2.37
C VAL A 76 20.71 -6.16 -3.42
N ILE A 77 22.03 -6.00 -3.53
CA ILE A 77 22.68 -5.18 -4.59
C ILE A 77 22.26 -5.69 -5.97
N THR A 78 22.29 -7.01 -6.18
CA THR A 78 21.91 -7.61 -7.45
C THR A 78 20.44 -7.35 -7.78
N MET A 79 19.53 -7.45 -6.80
CA MET A 79 18.10 -7.17 -7.04
C MET A 79 17.86 -5.69 -7.32
N LEU A 80 18.48 -4.78 -6.56
CA LEU A 80 18.42 -3.34 -6.83
C LEU A 80 18.96 -2.99 -8.22
N ALA A 81 20.07 -3.60 -8.64
CA ALA A 81 20.62 -3.42 -9.98
C ALA A 81 19.66 -3.89 -11.09
N ARG A 82 18.95 -5.01 -10.88
CA ARG A 82 17.91 -5.49 -11.80
C ARG A 82 16.71 -4.55 -11.89
N LEU A 83 16.47 -3.74 -10.86
CA LEU A 83 15.47 -2.67 -10.84
C LEU A 83 16.00 -1.33 -11.39
N GLY A 84 17.24 -1.30 -11.90
CA GLY A 84 17.86 -0.11 -12.50
C GLY A 84 18.59 0.80 -11.52
N ALA A 85 18.76 0.39 -10.26
CA ALA A 85 19.56 1.15 -9.30
C ALA A 85 21.07 1.00 -9.54
N GLY A 86 21.83 2.08 -9.36
CA GLY A 86 23.28 2.11 -9.33
C GLY A 86 23.83 2.55 -7.96
N SER A 87 25.15 2.45 -7.80
CA SER A 87 25.90 2.98 -6.65
C SER A 87 25.27 2.66 -5.28
N VAL A 88 25.01 1.36 -5.04
CA VAL A 88 24.37 0.88 -3.81
C VAL A 88 25.38 0.85 -2.65
N GLN A 89 25.03 1.47 -1.53
CA GLN A 89 25.83 1.53 -0.31
C GLN A 89 25.01 1.12 0.91
N PHE A 90 25.58 0.28 1.77
CA PHE A 90 24.99 -0.07 3.07
C PHE A 90 25.64 0.75 4.18
N VAL A 91 24.85 1.56 4.87
CA VAL A 91 25.26 2.32 6.04
C VAL A 91 24.72 1.60 7.27
N PRO A 92 25.57 0.93 8.09
CA PRO A 92 25.10 0.26 9.31
C PRO A 92 24.63 1.30 10.33
N GLY A 93 23.54 0.99 11.02
CA GLY A 93 22.95 1.92 11.99
C GLY A 93 22.05 1.25 13.02
N ILE A 94 21.37 2.10 13.78
CA ILE A 94 20.37 1.71 14.77
C ILE A 94 19.11 2.53 14.48
N HIS A 95 17.98 1.85 14.31
CA HIS A 95 16.68 2.47 14.23
C HIS A 95 16.11 2.61 15.64
N ASN A 96 15.89 3.86 16.06
CA ASN A 96 15.35 4.20 17.37
C ASN A 96 13.82 4.25 17.29
N GLY A 97 13.18 3.12 17.59
CA GLY A 97 11.74 3.04 17.82
C GLY A 97 11.43 2.70 19.28
N PRO A 98 10.23 2.16 19.58
CA PRO A 98 9.90 1.65 20.92
C PRO A 98 10.88 0.59 21.44
N ARG A 99 11.52 -0.14 20.51
CA ARG A 99 12.59 -1.08 20.78
C ARG A 99 13.78 -0.76 19.87
N LYS A 100 14.99 -0.80 20.42
CA LYS A 100 16.24 -0.64 19.67
C LYS A 100 16.37 -1.74 18.62
N ARG A 101 16.63 -1.37 17.36
CA ARG A 101 16.80 -2.32 16.25
C ARG A 101 18.07 -1.99 15.47
N HIS A 102 18.95 -2.99 15.32
CA HIS A 102 20.09 -2.86 14.40
C HIS A 102 19.60 -2.94 12.96
N GLY A 103 20.28 -2.27 12.05
CA GLY A 103 19.87 -2.28 10.65
C GLY A 103 20.86 -1.64 9.72
N TYR A 104 20.38 -1.41 8.50
CA TYR A 104 21.07 -0.69 7.45
C TYR A 104 20.16 0.38 6.88
N GLN A 105 20.75 1.54 6.62
CA GLN A 105 20.24 2.47 5.64
C GLN A 105 20.93 2.15 4.31
N ILE A 106 20.16 1.76 3.30
CA ILE A 106 20.66 1.36 2.00
C ILE A 106 20.45 2.51 1.04
N LEU A 107 21.54 3.17 0.66
CA LEU A 107 21.54 4.28 -0.27
C LEU A 107 21.78 3.76 -1.68
N PHE A 108 21.08 4.33 -2.66
CA PHE A 108 21.27 3.99 -4.08
C PHE A 108 20.97 5.19 -4.96
N TRP A 109 21.28 5.08 -6.25
CA TRP A 109 20.93 6.07 -7.27
C TRP A 109 20.05 5.45 -8.33
N TYR A 110 18.99 6.15 -8.74
CA TYR A 110 18.09 5.73 -9.81
C TYR A 110 17.75 6.93 -10.69
N SER A 111 18.09 6.86 -11.98
CA SER A 111 17.87 7.94 -12.95
C SER A 111 18.37 9.32 -12.47
N GLY A 112 19.54 9.35 -11.80
CA GLY A 112 20.14 10.58 -11.27
C GLY A 112 19.51 11.11 -9.98
N ILE A 113 18.57 10.39 -9.38
CA ILE A 113 17.94 10.72 -8.10
C ILE A 113 18.42 9.73 -7.03
N GLN A 114 18.79 10.23 -5.86
CA GLN A 114 19.19 9.39 -4.74
C GLN A 114 17.96 8.71 -4.12
N GLY A 115 18.08 7.44 -3.76
CA GLY A 115 17.08 6.69 -3.02
C GLY A 115 17.60 6.13 -1.69
N ARG A 116 16.68 5.79 -0.79
CA ARG A 116 16.92 5.19 0.52
C ARG A 116 15.95 4.05 0.77
N VAL A 117 16.48 2.89 1.17
CA VAL A 117 15.71 1.80 1.78
C VAL A 117 16.22 1.60 3.21
N ASP A 118 15.30 1.68 4.18
CA ASP A 118 15.60 1.40 5.58
C ASP A 118 15.29 -0.05 5.92
N CYS A 119 16.29 -0.79 6.41
CA CYS A 119 16.18 -2.21 6.71
C CYS A 119 16.55 -2.46 8.17
N ALA A 120 15.53 -2.63 9.02
CA ALA A 120 15.70 -2.84 10.44
C ALA A 120 15.50 -4.33 10.80
N ALA A 121 16.48 -4.93 11.48
CA ALA A 121 16.34 -6.26 12.06
C ALA A 121 15.34 -6.29 13.21
N LEU A 122 14.86 -7.49 13.56
CA LEU A 122 14.05 -7.67 14.76
C LEU A 122 14.84 -7.24 16.01
N PRO A 123 14.18 -6.65 17.02
CA PRO A 123 14.84 -6.28 18.27
C PRO A 123 15.38 -7.52 18.99
N LEU A 124 16.44 -7.33 19.77
CA LEU A 124 17.05 -8.40 20.59
C LEU A 124 16.71 -8.18 22.06
N ARG A 125 16.43 -9.26 22.81
CA ARG A 125 16.32 -9.17 24.29
C ARG A 125 17.70 -9.01 24.93
N SER A 126 18.70 -9.66 24.36
CA SER A 126 20.09 -9.60 24.80
C SER A 126 21.01 -9.44 23.59
N GLU A 127 21.85 -8.43 23.58
CA GLU A 127 22.77 -8.18 22.47
C GLU A 127 24.00 -9.08 22.56
N THR A 128 24.15 -9.99 21.59
CA THR A 128 25.40 -10.71 21.31
C THR A 128 25.73 -10.57 19.83
N ALA A 129 27.03 -10.64 19.48
CA ALA A 129 27.46 -10.52 18.08
C ALA A 129 26.75 -11.54 17.17
N GLY A 130 26.69 -12.82 17.59
CA GLY A 130 26.02 -13.87 16.83
C GLY A 130 24.51 -13.67 16.68
N LYS A 131 23.82 -13.15 17.71
CA LYS A 131 22.38 -12.83 17.61
C LYS A 131 22.14 -11.65 16.67
N LYS A 132 22.96 -10.61 16.78
CA LYS A 132 22.91 -9.43 15.90
C LYS A 132 23.09 -9.84 14.43
N ASP A 133 24.11 -10.64 14.14
CA ASP A 133 24.37 -11.09 12.76
C ASP A 133 23.23 -11.93 12.19
N ARG A 134 22.65 -12.83 12.99
CA ARG A 134 21.50 -13.63 12.56
C ARG A 134 20.24 -12.78 12.34
N ALA A 135 19.97 -11.81 13.20
CA ALA A 135 18.83 -10.91 13.05
C ALA A 135 18.99 -10.01 11.81
N LEU A 136 20.19 -9.49 11.56
CA LEU A 136 20.52 -8.73 10.34
C LEU A 136 20.40 -9.61 9.08
N ALA A 137 20.88 -10.85 9.12
CA ALA A 137 20.71 -11.79 8.03
C ALA A 137 19.24 -12.09 7.74
N GLN A 138 18.41 -12.28 8.77
CA GLN A 138 16.96 -12.43 8.58
C GLN A 138 16.35 -11.20 7.91
N ALA A 139 16.71 -9.99 8.35
CA ALA A 139 16.19 -8.74 7.78
C ALA A 139 16.55 -8.57 6.30
N LEU A 140 17.82 -8.80 5.95
CA LEU A 140 18.29 -8.72 4.57
C LEU A 140 17.71 -9.81 3.69
N TYR A 141 17.44 -11.01 4.24
CA TYR A 141 16.75 -12.07 3.53
C TYR A 141 15.33 -11.63 3.12
N LEU A 142 14.58 -11.04 4.06
CA LEU A 142 13.23 -10.53 3.78
C LEU A 142 13.26 -9.41 2.75
N LEU A 143 14.18 -8.45 2.89
CA LEU A 143 14.34 -7.38 1.92
C LEU A 143 14.70 -7.92 0.53
N ARG A 144 15.56 -8.94 0.44
CA ARG A 144 15.90 -9.59 -0.83
C ARG A 144 14.66 -10.19 -1.48
N ASP A 145 13.81 -10.88 -0.71
CA ASP A 145 12.57 -11.48 -1.20
C ASP A 145 11.56 -10.41 -1.66
N GLU A 146 11.45 -9.30 -0.93
CA GLU A 146 10.65 -8.13 -1.33
C GLU A 146 11.12 -7.55 -2.67
N LEU A 147 12.43 -7.30 -2.81
CA LEU A 147 13.01 -6.78 -4.05
C LEU A 147 12.87 -7.77 -5.22
N GLN A 148 13.00 -9.07 -4.95
CA GLN A 148 12.73 -10.11 -5.95
C GLN A 148 11.28 -10.05 -6.44
N ALA A 149 10.31 -9.86 -5.53
CA ALA A 149 8.92 -9.69 -5.89
C ALA A 149 8.71 -8.41 -6.73
N MET A 150 9.39 -7.31 -6.40
CA MET A 150 9.37 -6.08 -7.22
C MET A 150 9.93 -6.31 -8.62
N VAL A 151 11.04 -7.03 -8.75
CA VAL A 151 11.62 -7.41 -10.06
C VAL A 151 10.60 -8.18 -10.88
N HIS A 152 9.91 -9.15 -10.28
CA HIS A 152 8.85 -9.89 -10.99
C HIS A 152 7.69 -8.97 -11.36
N SER A 153 7.29 -8.05 -10.48
CA SER A 153 6.20 -7.11 -10.74
C SER A 153 6.46 -6.20 -11.94
N ALA A 154 7.71 -5.78 -12.14
CA ALA A 154 8.09 -4.97 -13.29
C ALA A 154 7.93 -5.71 -14.64
N VAL A 155 7.93 -7.05 -14.63
CA VAL A 155 7.76 -7.85 -15.85
C VAL A 155 6.31 -7.87 -16.32
N TYR A 156 5.35 -8.00 -15.40
CA TYR A 156 3.93 -8.19 -15.75
C TYR A 156 3.05 -6.95 -15.53
N LYS A 157 3.60 -5.86 -14.98
CA LYS A 157 2.91 -4.56 -14.84
C LYS A 157 3.60 -3.52 -15.73
N PRO A 158 3.15 -3.32 -16.99
CA PRO A 158 3.69 -2.30 -17.86
C PRO A 158 3.68 -0.92 -17.18
N GLY A 159 4.80 -0.20 -17.25
CA GLY A 159 4.95 1.12 -16.63
C GLY A 159 5.17 1.10 -15.12
N ALA A 160 5.27 -0.06 -14.47
CA ALA A 160 5.64 -0.13 -13.06
C ALA A 160 7.09 0.36 -12.87
N VAL A 161 7.28 1.28 -11.92
CA VAL A 161 8.60 1.79 -11.51
C VAL A 161 8.77 1.53 -10.01
N PRO A 162 9.17 0.30 -9.61
CA PRO A 162 9.08 -0.13 -8.20
C PRO A 162 9.94 0.67 -7.23
N LEU A 163 10.98 1.37 -7.71
CA LEU A 163 11.90 2.13 -6.86
C LEU A 163 11.42 3.55 -6.53
N VAL A 164 10.40 4.09 -7.23
CA VAL A 164 9.89 5.46 -7.00
C VAL A 164 9.53 5.73 -5.54
N PRO A 165 8.84 4.83 -4.81
CA PRO A 165 8.51 5.04 -3.40
C PRO A 165 9.72 5.34 -2.50
N TYR A 166 10.90 4.82 -2.87
CA TYR A 166 12.13 4.91 -2.09
C TYR A 166 13.04 6.06 -2.51
N LEU A 167 12.67 6.85 -3.52
CA LEU A 167 13.44 8.02 -3.93
C LEU A 167 13.36 9.11 -2.86
N ILE A 168 14.47 9.81 -2.64
CA ILE A 168 14.55 10.90 -1.67
C ILE A 168 14.12 12.20 -2.36
N GLY A 169 13.05 12.79 -1.84
CA GLY A 169 12.55 14.10 -2.23
C GLY A 169 13.08 15.25 -1.34
N PRO A 170 12.44 16.41 -1.38
CA PRO A 170 12.80 17.56 -0.54
C PRO A 170 12.83 17.21 0.95
N GLY A 171 13.80 17.78 1.68
CA GLY A 171 13.93 17.57 3.12
C GLY A 171 14.50 16.20 3.53
N GLY A 172 15.05 15.43 2.60
CA GLY A 172 15.71 14.15 2.90
C GLY A 172 14.74 12.99 3.18
N LYS A 173 13.48 13.15 2.81
CA LYS A 173 12.40 12.17 3.03
C LYS A 173 12.17 11.34 1.78
N THR A 174 11.76 10.08 1.96
CA THR A 174 11.32 9.26 0.83
C THR A 174 10.03 9.83 0.24
N VAL A 175 9.71 9.52 -1.03
CA VAL A 175 8.44 9.94 -1.66
C VAL A 175 7.24 9.54 -0.80
N THR A 176 7.25 8.33 -0.22
CA THR A 176 6.17 7.87 0.66
C THR A 176 6.08 8.65 1.96
N GLU A 177 7.21 8.97 2.60
CA GLU A 177 7.22 9.79 3.82
C GLU A 177 6.69 11.21 3.54
N TRP A 178 7.15 11.80 2.44
CA TRP A 178 6.72 13.13 2.03
C TRP A 178 5.22 13.18 1.77
N LEU A 179 4.66 12.22 1.03
CA LEU A 179 3.22 12.15 0.73
C LEU A 179 2.34 12.00 1.98
N ILE A 180 2.79 11.20 2.97
CA ILE A 180 2.05 11.01 4.22
C ILE A 180 2.01 12.31 5.03
N GLU A 181 3.13 13.01 5.12
CA GLU A 181 3.23 14.22 5.93
C GLU A 181 2.60 15.45 5.27
N SER A 182 2.77 15.62 3.97
CA SER A 182 2.20 16.75 3.25
C SER A 182 0.68 16.65 3.13
N GLN A 183 0.12 15.43 3.24
CA GLN A 183 -1.23 15.08 2.81
C GLN A 183 -1.53 15.52 1.37
N ASP A 184 -0.49 15.87 0.62
CA ASP A 184 -0.53 16.39 -0.74
C ASP A 184 -0.41 15.19 -1.68
N VAL A 185 -1.36 14.26 -1.55
CA VAL A 185 -1.59 13.25 -2.58
C VAL A 185 -2.17 14.03 -3.76
N PRO A 186 -1.44 14.17 -4.89
CA PRO A 186 -1.97 14.91 -6.03
C PRO A 186 -3.33 14.30 -6.38
N GLN A 187 -4.31 15.15 -6.75
CA GLN A 187 -5.62 14.68 -7.18
C GLN A 187 -5.40 13.54 -8.19
N LEU A 188 -5.75 12.32 -7.77
CA LEU A 188 -5.66 11.16 -8.63
C LEU A 188 -6.67 11.42 -9.74
N ALA A 189 -6.18 11.83 -10.90
CA ALA A 189 -7.02 12.09 -12.04
C ALA A 189 -7.74 10.77 -12.37
N ALA A 190 -9.01 10.68 -11.99
CA ALA A 190 -9.91 9.72 -12.60
C ALA A 190 -9.98 10.14 -14.07
N ARG A 191 -9.23 9.44 -14.93
CA ARG A 191 -9.48 9.55 -16.36
C ARG A 191 -10.85 8.92 -16.58
N THR A 192 -11.86 9.76 -16.76
CA THR A 192 -13.15 9.43 -17.37
C THR A 192 -12.95 8.88 -18.78
#